data_AF-A0A3M1C5T0-F1
#
_entry.id   AF-A0A3M1C5T0-F1
#
_cell.length_a   1.000
_cell.length_b   1.000
_cell.length_c   1.000
_cell.angle_alpha   90.00
_cell.angle_beta   90.00
_cell.angle_gamma   90.00
#
_symmetry.space_group_name_H-M   'P 1'
#
loop_
_entity.id
_entity.type
_entity.pdbx_description
1 polymer ?
#
loop_
_entity_poly.entity_id
_entity_poly.type
_entity_poly.pdbx_seq_one_letter_code
_entity_poly.pdbx_strand_id
1 'polypeptide(L)' 'GTPVPNGITEKEAGNLIYYLMRSKKIVCFEMVEINPTLDRENLMAENAFEILQKATNQLTQDF' A
#
# COMPACT_ATOMS: atom_id res chain seq x y z
N GLY A 1 13.45 0.98 -5.55
CA GLY A 1 14.92 0.76 -5.62
C GLY A 1 15.80 1.84 -4.99
N THR A 2 15.24 2.81 -4.27
CA THR A 2 15.97 3.98 -3.72
C THR A 2 15.43 4.31 -2.32
N PRO A 3 15.97 3.73 -1.23
CA PRO A 3 15.50 4.02 0.12
C PRO A 3 15.86 5.45 0.54
N VAL A 4 14.90 6.16 1.12
CA VAL A 4 15.08 7.54 1.63
C VAL A 4 14.73 7.54 3.13
N PRO A 5 15.59 8.11 4.00
CA PRO A 5 15.30 8.17 5.43
C PRO A 5 14.14 9.13 5.74
N ASN A 6 13.51 8.95 6.90
CA ASN A 6 12.40 9.79 7.39
C ASN A 6 11.15 9.78 6.49
N GLY A 7 10.87 8.66 5.83
CA GLY A 7 9.59 8.42 5.16
C GLY A 7 8.45 8.11 6.14
N ILE A 8 7.24 7.96 5.59
CA ILE A 8 6.07 7.49 6.35
C ILE A 8 6.23 6.01 6.73
N THR A 9 5.72 5.65 7.90
CA THR A 9 5.63 4.26 8.38
C THR A 9 4.62 3.46 7.56
N GLU A 10 4.71 2.14 7.60
CA GLU A 10 3.77 1.21 6.97
C GLU A 10 2.33 1.43 7.46
N LYS A 11 2.17 1.74 8.76
CA LYS A 11 0.87 2.05 9.36
C LYS A 11 0.30 3.38 8.85
N GLU A 12 1.13 4.41 8.74
CA GLU A 12 0.71 5.70 8.17
C GLU A 12 0.34 5.57 6.70
N ALA A 13 1.14 4.85 5.92
CA ALA A 13 0.85 4.56 4.52
C ALA A 13 -0.48 3.79 4.37
N GLY A 14 -0.69 2.73 5.15
CA GLY A 14 -1.93 1.96 5.15
C GLY A 14 -3.16 2.80 5.50
N ASN A 15 -3.06 3.68 6.50
CA ASN A 15 -4.15 4.58 6.87
C ASN A 15 -4.44 5.61 5.78
N LEU A 16 -3.40 6.19 5.19
CA LEU A 16 -3.53 7.15 4.10
C LEU A 16 -4.28 6.54 2.91
N ILE A 17 -3.84 5.35 2.46
CA ILE A 17 -4.50 4.63 1.37
C ILE A 17 -5.94 4.25 1.74
N TYR A 18 -6.18 3.73 2.94
CA TYR A 18 -7.54 3.42 3.41
C TYR A 18 -8.51 4.60 3.27
N TYR A 19 -8.11 5.81 3.71
CA TYR A 19 -8.99 6.98 3.60
C TYR A 19 -9.14 7.49 2.17
N LEU A 20 -8.09 7.42 1.34
CA LEU A 20 -8.17 7.80 -0.08
C LEU A 20 -9.13 6.88 -0.86
N MET A 21 -9.06 5.57 -0.62
CA MET A 21 -9.85 4.56 -1.32
C MET A 21 -11.35 4.62 -1.02
N ARG A 22 -11.78 5.34 0.03
CA ARG A 22 -13.20 5.60 0.31
C ARG A 22 -13.85 6.56 -0.68
N SER A 23 -13.05 7.30 -1.45
CA SER A 23 -13.56 8.23 -2.46
C SER A 23 -14.07 7.47 -3.68
N LYS A 24 -15.35 7.66 -4.02
CA LYS A 24 -15.97 7.13 -5.24
C LYS A 24 -15.38 7.71 -6.54
N LYS A 25 -14.44 8.67 -6.45
CA LYS A 25 -13.73 9.25 -7.59
C LYS A 25 -12.50 8.46 -8.00
N ILE A 26 -12.01 7.55 -7.14
CA ILE A 26 -10.85 6.71 -7.45
C ILE A 26 -11.28 5.59 -8.40
N VAL A 27 -10.71 5.56 -9.60
CA VAL A 27 -11.01 4.56 -10.64
C VAL A 27 -9.89 3.53 -10.80
N CYS A 28 -8.70 3.83 -10.29
CA CYS A 28 -7.53 2.97 -10.39
C CYS A 28 -6.60 3.23 -9.19
N PHE A 29 -6.00 2.17 -8.70
CA PHE A 29 -4.94 2.19 -7.70
C PHE A 29 -3.79 1.33 -8.22
N GLU A 30 -2.59 1.89 -8.25
CA GLU A 30 -1.37 1.21 -8.69
C GLU A 30 -0.34 1.24 -7.55
N MET A 31 0.32 0.10 -7.33
CA MET A 31 1.39 -0.04 -6.35
C MET A 31 2.68 -0.47 -7.07
N VAL A 32 3.73 0.32 -6.92
CA VAL A 32 4.99 0.18 -7.67
C VAL A 32 6.20 0.07 -6.72
N GLU A 33 7.38 -0.13 -7.29
CA GLU A 33 8.68 -0.09 -6.57
C GLU A 33 8.90 -1.19 -5.51
N ILE A 34 8.12 -2.27 -5.54
CA ILE A 34 8.39 -3.48 -4.75
C ILE A 34 9.51 -4.26 -5.43
N ASN A 35 10.69 -4.31 -4.81
CA ASN A 35 11.86 -5.00 -5.34
C ASN A 35 12.30 -6.13 -4.40
N PRO A 36 11.95 -7.40 -4.71
CA PRO A 36 12.31 -8.55 -3.89
C PRO A 36 13.82 -8.75 -3.69
N THR A 37 14.66 -8.26 -4.61
CA THR A 37 16.13 -8.42 -4.52
C THR A 37 16.78 -7.49 -3.48
N LEU A 38 16.07 -6.43 -3.08
CA LEU A 38 16.51 -5.48 -2.06
C LEU A 38 15.77 -5.68 -0.73
N ASP A 39 14.87 -6.67 -0.67
CA ASP A 39 14.07 -6.94 0.50
C ASP A 39 14.87 -7.70 1.56
N ARG A 40 14.49 -7.53 2.83
CA ARG A 40 15.03 -8.28 3.96
C ARG A 40 13.88 -9.05 4.59
N GLU A 41 13.99 -10.39 4.56
CA GLU A 41 13.02 -11.28 5.19
C GLU A 41 11.57 -11.03 4.72
N ASN A 42 11.38 -10.67 3.44
CA ASN A 42 10.08 -10.34 2.83
C ASN A 42 9.33 -9.15 3.44
N LEU A 43 9.98 -8.34 4.27
CA LEU A 43 9.33 -7.23 4.97
C LEU A 43 8.65 -6.24 4.01
N MET A 44 9.29 -5.91 2.88
CA MET A 44 8.69 -5.03 1.88
C MET A 44 7.47 -5.70 1.24
N ALA A 45 7.57 -6.98 0.88
CA ALA A 45 6.48 -7.73 0.29
C ALA A 45 5.27 -7.85 1.24
N GLU A 46 5.49 -8.17 2.52
CA GLU A 46 4.43 -8.29 3.52
C GLU A 46 3.73 -6.96 3.78
N ASN A 47 4.50 -5.88 3.98
CA ASN A 47 3.95 -4.54 4.19
C ASN A 47 3.14 -4.06 2.98
N ALA A 48 3.67 -4.27 1.76
CA ALA A 48 2.97 -3.91 0.54
C ALA A 48 1.66 -4.72 0.37
N PHE A 49 1.71 -6.01 0.67
CA PHE A 49 0.54 -6.89 0.59
C PHE A 49 -0.54 -6.50 1.60
N GLU A 50 -0.17 -6.09 2.82
CA GLU A 50 -1.13 -5.57 3.81
C GLU A 50 -1.82 -4.29 3.32
N ILE A 51 -1.06 -3.34 2.78
CA ILE A 51 -1.61 -2.09 2.22
C ILE A 51 -2.53 -2.38 1.04
N LEU A 52 -2.14 -3.30 0.16
CA LEU A 52 -2.96 -3.70 -0.99
C LEU A 52 -4.29 -4.31 -0.54
N GLN A 53 -4.28 -5.22 0.43
CA GLN A 53 -5.51 -5.81 0.97
C GLN A 53 -6.45 -4.75 1.54
N LYS A 54 -5.91 -3.77 2.28
CA LYS A 54 -6.72 -2.63 2.78
C LYS A 54 -7.35 -1.85 1.63
N ALA A 55 -6.59 -1.56 0.57
CA ALA A 55 -7.08 -0.83 -0.60
C ALA A 55 -8.16 -1.61 -1.36
N THR A 56 -7.94 -2.90 -1.62
CA THR A 56 -8.89 -3.75 -2.34
C THR A 56 -10.16 -3.98 -1.54
N ASN A 57 -10.06 -4.21 -0.23
CA ASN A 57 -11.23 -4.39 0.63
C ASN A 57 -12.12 -3.15 0.64
N GLN A 58 -11.55 -1.94 0.59
CA GLN A 58 -12.35 -0.71 0.46
C GLN A 58 -13.07 -0.60 -0.88
N LEU A 59 -12.51 -1.13 -1.97
CA LEU A 59 -13.16 -1.15 -3.28
C LEU A 59 -14.24 -2.22 -3.40
N THR A 60 -14.05 -3.38 -2.78
CA THR A 60 -14.94 -4.54 -2.96
C THR A 60 -16.12 -4.57 -2.00
N GLN A 61 -16.10 -3.78 -0.91
CA GLN A 61 -17.20 -3.70 0.08
C GLN A 61 -18.42 -2.89 -0.38
N ASP A 62 -18.62 -2.73 -1.70
CA ASP A 62 -19.68 -1.91 -2.30
C ASP A 62 -20.80 -2.70 -3.02
N PHE A 63 -21.06 -3.97 -2.66
CA PHE A 63 -22.22 -4.74 -3.17
C PHE A 63 -23.13 -5.25 -2.06
#